data_AF-A0A925Q2M1-F1
#
_entry.id   AF-A0A925Q2M1-F1
#
_cell.length_a   1.000
_cell.length_b   1.000
_cell.length_c   1.000
_cell.angle_alpha   90.00
_cell.angle_beta   90.00
_cell.angle_gamma   90.00
#
_symmetry.space_group_name_H-M   'P 1'
#
loop_
_entity.id
_entity.type
_entity.pdbx_description
1 polymer ?
#
loop_
_entity_poly.entity_id
_entity_poly.type
_entity_poly.pdbx_seq_one_letter_code
_entity_poly.pdbx_strand_id
1 'polypeptide(L)'
;MNQTIRLAGALLLAIACGAQAQNLSIATGGTGGVYYPMGGGLAAVLSKAIPGVNATAEVTGGSVANLQLVGTGKPYLAFTQADAAIVAVKGQDMFAGK
;
A
#
# COMPACT_ATOMS: atom_id res chain seq x y z
N MET A 1 -12.07 23.56 -41.47
CA MET A 1 -12.39 22.18 -41.06
C MET A 1 -11.22 21.47 -40.35
N ASN A 2 -9.97 21.63 -40.81
CA ASN A 2 -8.83 20.90 -40.24
C ASN A 2 -8.35 21.42 -38.88
N GLN A 3 -8.55 22.70 -38.57
CA GLN A 3 -8.15 23.30 -37.28
C GLN A 3 -9.09 22.89 -36.14
N THR A 4 -10.39 22.79 -36.42
CA THR A 4 -11.41 22.37 -35.46
C THR A 4 -11.24 20.91 -35.03
N ILE A 5 -10.86 20.04 -35.97
CA ILE A 5 -10.55 18.62 -35.70
C ILE A 5 -9.29 18.48 -34.83
N ARG A 6 -8.27 19.32 -35.05
CA ARG A 6 -7.03 19.33 -34.26
C ARG A 6 -7.25 19.80 -32.81
N LEU A 7 -8.08 20.83 -32.62
CA LEU A 7 -8.40 21.35 -31.29
C LEU A 7 -9.26 20.36 -30.48
N ALA A 8 -10.21 19.69 -31.14
CA ALA A 8 -11.01 18.62 -30.53
C ALA A 8 -10.16 17.40 -30.14
N GLY A 9 -9.19 17.00 -30.99
CA GLY A 9 -8.26 15.91 -30.68
C GLY A 9 -7.32 16.21 -29.51
N ALA A 10 -6.84 17.45 -29.38
CA ALA A 10 -6.01 17.89 -28.25
C ALA A 10 -6.80 17.93 -26.93
N LEU A 11 -8.09 18.29 -26.97
CA LEU A 11 -8.96 18.30 -25.81
C LEU A 11 -9.30 16.88 -25.31
N LEU A 12 -9.46 15.92 -26.22
CA LEU A 12 -9.69 14.50 -25.89
C LEU A 12 -8.47 13.83 -25.23
N LEU A 13 -7.24 14.20 -25.61
CA LEU A 13 -6.02 13.69 -24.98
C LEU A 13 -5.82 14.22 -23.56
N ALA A 14 -6.29 15.44 -23.27
CA ALA A 14 -6.18 16.04 -21.94
C ALA A 14 -7.13 15.38 -20.90
N ILE A 15 -8.22 14.75 -21.35
CA ILE A 15 -9.19 14.07 -20.47
C ILE A 15 -8.72 12.64 -20.11
N ALA A 16 -7.78 12.08 -20.86
CA ALA A 16 -7.28 10.71 -20.67
C ALA A 16 -6.29 10.55 -19.49
N CYS A 17 -5.96 11.63 -18.77
CA CYS A 17 -5.17 11.55 -17.53
C CYS A 17 -6.05 11.11 -16.35
N GLY A 18 -6.68 9.93 -16.47
CA GLY A 18 -7.41 9.31 -15.37
C GLY A 18 -6.46 9.03 -14.21
N ALA A 19 -6.85 9.42 -12.99
CA ALA A 19 -6.10 9.10 -11.78
C ALA A 19 -5.97 7.58 -11.63
N GLN A 20 -4.74 7.06 -11.70
CA GLN A 20 -4.48 5.64 -11.43
C GLN A 20 -4.68 5.36 -9.93
N ALA A 21 -5.41 4.30 -9.61
CA ALA A 21 -5.56 3.90 -8.22
C ALA A 21 -4.20 3.46 -7.65
N GLN A 22 -3.80 4.04 -6.52
CA GLN A 22 -2.66 3.63 -5.73
C GLN A 22 -3.01 2.32 -5.03
N ASN A 23 -2.32 1.23 -5.38
CA ASN A 23 -2.43 -0.01 -4.62
C ASN A 23 -1.68 0.11 -3.29
N LEU A 24 -2.35 -0.19 -2.19
CA LEU A 24 -1.81 -0.15 -0.83
C LEU A 24 -1.82 -1.57 -0.23
N SER A 25 -0.64 -2.12 0.03
CA SER A 25 -0.51 -3.45 0.61
C SER A 25 -0.50 -3.36 2.14
N ILE A 26 -1.37 -4.10 2.80
CA ILE A 26 -1.42 -4.22 4.26
C ILE A 26 -0.75 -5.53 4.65
N ALA A 27 0.50 -5.47 5.11
CA ALA A 27 1.27 -6.62 5.55
C ALA A 27 0.74 -7.12 6.91
N THR A 28 0.34 -8.40 6.97
CA THR A 28 -0.35 -8.99 8.14
C THR A 28 0.44 -10.14 8.79
N GLY A 29 0.04 -11.38 8.57
CA GLY A 29 0.62 -12.61 9.10
C GLY A 29 -0.12 -13.80 8.50
N GLY A 30 0.07 -14.99 9.06
CA GLY A 30 -0.65 -16.19 8.62
C GLY A 30 -2.18 -16.03 8.68
N THR A 31 -2.90 -16.72 7.80
CA THR A 31 -4.38 -16.65 7.70
C THR A 31 -5.11 -17.10 8.96
N GLY A 32 -4.49 -17.94 9.79
CA GLY A 32 -5.02 -18.35 11.11
C GLY A 32 -4.70 -17.40 12.26
N GLY A 33 -3.94 -16.33 12.01
CA GLY A 33 -3.60 -15.32 13.01
C GLY A 33 -4.60 -14.17 13.06
N VAL A 34 -4.41 -13.25 14.02
CA VAL A 34 -5.34 -12.11 14.24
C VAL A 34 -5.13 -10.99 13.21
N TYR A 35 -3.90 -10.78 12.73
CA TYR A 35 -3.60 -9.68 11.81
C TYR A 35 -4.29 -9.81 10.45
N TYR A 36 -4.48 -11.02 9.93
CA TYR A 36 -5.07 -11.23 8.60
C TYR A 36 -6.54 -10.76 8.52
N PRO A 37 -7.48 -11.20 9.40
CA PRO A 37 -8.84 -10.68 9.39
C PRO A 37 -8.92 -9.19 9.74
N MET A 38 -8.06 -8.70 10.65
CA MET A 38 -7.98 -7.26 10.95
C MET A 38 -7.54 -6.45 9.72
N GLY A 39 -6.56 -6.94 8.97
CA GLY A 39 -6.09 -6.33 7.74
C GLY A 39 -7.15 -6.33 6.65
N GLY A 40 -7.94 -7.40 6.53
CA GLY A 40 -9.06 -7.45 5.60
C GLY A 40 -10.12 -6.37 5.91
N GLY A 41 -10.47 -6.21 7.19
CA GLY A 41 -11.36 -5.14 7.63
C GLY A 41 -10.79 -3.74 7.37
N LEU A 42 -9.51 -3.53 7.67
CA LEU A 42 -8.84 -2.25 7.42
C LEU A 42 -8.76 -1.94 5.92
N ALA A 43 -8.43 -2.92 5.09
CA ALA A 43 -8.40 -2.80 3.64
C ALA A 43 -9.76 -2.34 3.10
N ALA A 44 -10.85 -2.98 3.53
CA ALA A 44 -12.20 -2.61 3.12
C ALA A 44 -12.55 -1.16 3.50
N VAL A 45 -12.16 -0.71 4.70
CA VAL A 45 -12.38 0.68 5.15
C VAL A 45 -11.56 1.66 4.31
N LEU A 46 -10.27 1.40 4.10
CA LEU A 46 -9.37 2.30 3.37
C LEU A 46 -9.76 2.45 1.91
N SER A 47 -10.05 1.32 1.22
CA SER A 47 -10.50 1.34 -0.18
C SER A 47 -11.83 2.09 -0.36
N LYS A 48 -12.70 2.07 0.66
CA LYS A 48 -13.97 2.81 0.63
C LYS A 48 -13.80 4.30 0.94
N ALA A 49 -12.93 4.62 1.91
CA ALA A 49 -12.83 5.97 2.47
C ALA A 49 -11.89 6.88 1.69
N ILE A 50 -10.91 6.33 0.96
CA ILE A 50 -9.87 7.10 0.29
C ILE A 50 -10.02 6.96 -1.23
N PRO A 51 -10.53 7.99 -1.94
CA PRO A 51 -10.61 7.97 -3.39
C PRO A 51 -9.26 7.71 -4.04
N GLY A 52 -9.22 6.80 -5.00
CA GLY A 52 -7.98 6.46 -5.71
C GLY A 52 -7.03 5.57 -4.92
N VAL A 53 -7.44 4.95 -3.81
CA VAL A 53 -6.67 3.90 -3.13
C VAL A 53 -7.39 2.56 -3.24
N ASN A 54 -6.64 1.52 -3.56
CA ASN A 54 -7.09 0.14 -3.50
C ASN A 54 -6.20 -0.63 -2.51
N ALA A 55 -6.72 -0.83 -1.30
CA ALA A 55 -6.01 -1.52 -0.22
C ALA A 55 -6.31 -3.02 -0.22
N THR A 56 -5.28 -3.85 0.03
CA THR A 56 -5.39 -5.31 0.11
C THR A 56 -4.61 -5.87 1.30
N ALA A 57 -5.18 -6.83 2.02
CA ALA A 57 -4.47 -7.56 3.07
C ALA A 57 -3.57 -8.64 2.47
N GLU A 58 -2.32 -8.71 2.93
CA GLU A 58 -1.33 -9.66 2.44
C GLU A 58 -0.89 -10.60 3.57
N VAL A 59 -0.87 -11.90 3.27
CA VAL A 59 -0.29 -12.92 4.14
C VAL A 59 1.23 -12.81 4.12
N THR A 60 1.85 -12.79 5.29
CA THR A 60 3.30 -12.63 5.45
C THR A 60 3.85 -13.55 6.53
N GLY A 61 5.17 -13.49 6.75
CA GLY A 61 5.85 -14.14 7.88
C GLY A 61 5.69 -13.43 9.23
N GLY A 62 4.89 -12.35 9.33
CA GLY A 62 4.65 -11.60 10.58
C GLY A 62 5.56 -10.37 10.76
N SER A 63 5.64 -9.85 11.98
CA SER A 63 6.14 -8.51 12.33
C SER A 63 7.48 -8.11 11.69
N VAL A 64 8.49 -8.99 11.73
CA VAL A 64 9.81 -8.69 11.13
C VAL A 64 9.71 -8.55 9.62
N ALA A 65 9.05 -9.50 8.96
CA ALA A 65 8.85 -9.45 7.51
C ALA A 65 8.03 -8.21 7.11
N ASN A 66 7.01 -7.86 7.89
CA ASN A 66 6.18 -6.69 7.64
C ASN A 66 6.97 -5.38 7.71
N LEU A 67 7.80 -5.21 8.75
CA LEU A 67 8.63 -4.02 8.91
C LEU A 67 9.70 -3.92 7.83
N GLN A 68 10.23 -5.05 7.35
CA GLN A 68 11.13 -5.06 6.19
C GLN A 68 10.41 -4.61 4.91
N LEU A 69 9.14 -5.00 4.72
CA LEU A 69 8.32 -4.53 3.58
C LEU A 69 8.07 -3.03 3.66
N VAL A 70 7.74 -2.50 4.84
CA VAL A 70 7.62 -1.05 5.07
C VAL A 70 8.93 -0.33 4.76
N GLY A 71 10.07 -0.88 5.18
CA GLY A 71 11.40 -0.33 4.92
C GLY A 71 11.78 -0.25 3.42
N THR A 72 11.06 -0.92 2.52
CA THR A 72 11.32 -0.81 1.07
C THR A 72 10.91 0.53 0.46
N GLY A 73 10.16 1.37 1.19
CA GLY A 73 9.60 2.63 0.67
C GLY A 73 8.46 2.46 -0.34
N LYS A 74 8.06 1.22 -0.64
CA LYS A 74 6.87 0.90 -1.42
C LYS A 74 5.61 1.16 -0.59
N PRO A 75 4.41 1.28 -1.21
CA PRO A 75 3.17 1.58 -0.50
C PRO A 75 2.72 0.38 0.36
N TYR A 76 3.34 0.23 1.52
CA TYR A 76 3.03 -0.75 2.55
C TYR A 76 2.54 -0.07 3.83
N LEU A 77 1.44 -0.59 4.37
CA LEU A 77 1.05 -0.45 5.77
C LEU A 77 1.22 -1.82 6.43
N ALA A 78 1.52 -1.88 7.72
CA ALA A 78 1.88 -3.13 8.38
C ALA A 78 1.32 -3.24 9.80
N PHE A 79 0.89 -4.45 10.15
CA PHE A 79 0.80 -4.83 11.56
C PHE A 79 2.16 -5.25 12.09
N THR A 80 2.41 -4.99 13.37
CA THR A 80 3.63 -5.43 14.04
C THR A 80 3.42 -5.51 15.54
N GLN A 81 4.29 -6.25 16.21
CA GLN A 81 4.43 -6.24 17.65
C GLN A 81 5.37 -5.10 18.06
N ALA A 82 5.18 -4.57 19.27
CA ALA A 82 5.89 -3.38 19.74
C ALA A 82 7.40 -3.61 19.90
N ASP A 83 7.80 -4.81 20.33
CA ASP A 83 9.20 -5.22 20.45
C ASP A 83 9.92 -5.20 19.10
N ALA A 84 9.34 -5.83 18.06
CA ALA A 84 9.88 -5.82 16.70
C ALA A 84 9.95 -4.39 16.13
N ALA A 85 8.94 -3.56 16.40
CA ALA A 85 8.94 -2.15 15.98
C ALA A 85 10.07 -1.36 16.63
N ILE A 86 10.33 -1.54 17.92
CA ILE A 86 11.42 -0.88 18.65
C ILE A 86 12.78 -1.27 18.06
N VAL A 87 12.99 -2.57 17.79
CA VAL A 87 14.24 -3.07 17.19
C VAL A 87 14.43 -2.48 15.78
N ALA A 88 13.37 -2.41 14.97
CA ALA A 88 13.41 -1.83 13.63
C ALA A 88 13.73 -0.34 13.62
N VAL A 89 13.07 0.45 14.46
CA VAL A 89 13.32 1.91 14.56
C VAL A 89 14.75 2.20 14.99
N LYS A 90 15.34 1.35 15.84
CA LYS A 90 16.73 1.47 16.27
C LYS A 90 17.75 0.93 15.25
N GLY A 91 17.30 0.28 14.17
CA GLY A 91 18.19 -0.38 13.20
C GLY A 91 19.03 -1.48 13.83
N GLN A 92 18.45 -2.25 14.75
CA GLN A 92 19.15 -3.31 15.50
C GLN A 92 18.83 -4.70 14.94
N ASP A 93 19.66 -5.68 15.29
CA ASP A 93 19.48 -7.10 14.97
C ASP A 93 19.13 -7.36 13.49
N MET A 94 17.94 -7.88 13.21
CA MET A 94 17.43 -8.19 11.87
C MET A 94 17.20 -6.96 10.97
N PHE A 95 17.41 -5.76 11.51
CA PHE A 95 17.35 -4.47 10.79
C PHE A 95 18.70 -3.74 10.75
N ALA A 96 19.79 -4.34 11.23
CA ALA A 96 21.11 -3.73 11.14
C ALA A 96 21.53 -3.48 9.68
N GLY A 97 21.92 -2.24 9.39
CA GLY A 97 22.36 -1.81 8.05
C GLY A 97 21.24 -1.68 7.01
N LYS A 98 19.98 -1.59 7.45
CA LYS A 98 18.81 -1.33 6.59
C LYS A 98 18.29 0.09 6.72
#